data_AF-A0A1C5JEC5-F1
#
_entry.id   AF-A0A1C5JEC5-F1
#
_cell.length_a   1.000
_cell.length_b   1.000
_cell.length_c   1.000
_cell.angle_alpha   90.00
_cell.angle_beta   90.00
_cell.angle_gamma   90.00
#
_symmetry.space_group_name_H-M   'P 1'
#
loop_
_entity.id
_entity.type
_entity.pdbx_description
1 polymer ?
#
loop_
_entity_poly.entity_id
_entity_poly.type
_entity_poly.pdbx_seq_one_letter_code
_entity_poly.pdbx_strand_id
1 'polypeptide(L)'
;MVPSQDVLTVRRLRLGIGVVGIALPFVLTAGHALVAGRPILLGSISGAYHTAMRDVFVGSMCAIGVFLVCYRYRRLDDVLSSVAGVLSIAVALLPTAPGSPSAAQTLVGRLHQVCAAALFLILAGFCLLLFTRTDPTGVPTPEKLIRNRVYRVCGWLIVAAIVAAVASTFLPDTVQDATKPIVWCETLAVLAFGVAWLVKGEAIIRDGVG
;
A
#
# COMPACT_ATOMS: atom_id res chain seq x y z
N MET A 1 -10.37 -23.63 18.78
CA MET A 1 -9.16 -22.78 18.92
C MET A 1 -8.49 -22.77 17.56
N VAL A 2 -8.41 -21.61 16.87
CA VAL A 2 -7.71 -21.56 15.56
C VAL A 2 -6.22 -21.79 15.84
N PRO A 3 -5.54 -22.71 15.14
CA PRO A 3 -4.12 -22.94 15.34
C PRO A 3 -3.32 -21.64 15.18
N SER A 4 -2.33 -21.40 16.04
CA SER A 4 -1.40 -20.30 15.86
C SER A 4 -0.61 -20.53 14.56
N GLN A 5 -0.65 -19.57 13.63
CA GLN A 5 0.22 -19.62 12.45
C GLN A 5 1.68 -19.60 12.88
N ASP A 6 2.52 -20.38 12.19
CA ASP A 6 3.95 -20.43 12.48
C ASP A 6 4.61 -19.07 12.17
N VAL A 7 5.61 -18.72 12.98
CA VAL A 7 6.30 -17.42 12.90
C VAL A 7 6.95 -17.20 11.54
N LEU A 8 7.46 -18.27 10.91
CA LEU A 8 8.12 -18.18 9.61
C LEU A 8 7.14 -17.82 8.50
N THR A 9 5.95 -18.45 8.46
CA THR A 9 4.88 -18.08 7.52
C THR A 9 4.46 -16.64 7.71
N VAL A 10 4.27 -16.19 8.94
CA VAL A 10 3.90 -14.80 9.23
C VAL A 10 4.99 -13.83 8.72
N ARG A 11 6.27 -14.14 8.92
CA ARG A 11 7.39 -13.33 8.41
C ARG A 11 7.44 -13.33 6.87
N ARG A 12 7.22 -14.47 6.22
CA ARG A 12 7.19 -14.59 4.75
C ARG A 12 6.03 -13.81 4.13
N LEU A 13 4.84 -13.85 4.73
CA LEU A 13 3.71 -13.03 4.29
C LEU A 13 4.04 -11.54 4.38
N ARG A 14 4.63 -11.09 5.51
CA ARG A 14 5.07 -9.70 5.68
C ARG A 14 6.13 -9.29 4.66
N LEU A 15 7.10 -10.17 4.40
CA LEU A 15 8.11 -9.97 3.36
C LEU A 15 7.48 -9.82 1.98
N GLY A 16 6.56 -10.71 1.61
CA GLY A 16 5.85 -10.65 0.33
C GLY A 16 5.07 -9.33 0.16
N ILE A 17 4.32 -8.92 1.18
CA ILE A 17 3.60 -7.62 1.18
C ILE A 17 4.58 -6.46 0.99
N GLY A 18 5.68 -6.45 1.74
CA GLY A 18 6.69 -5.41 1.66
C GLY A 18 7.38 -5.34 0.30
N VAL A 19 7.83 -6.48 -0.24
CA VAL A 19 8.53 -6.55 -1.53
C VAL A 19 7.62 -6.14 -2.68
N VAL A 20 6.40 -6.66 -2.74
CA VAL A 20 5.44 -6.28 -3.80
C VAL A 20 5.11 -4.80 -3.68
N GLY A 21 4.85 -4.29 -2.47
CA GLY A 21 4.62 -2.86 -2.23
C GLY A 21 5.76 -1.98 -2.74
N ILE A 22 7.02 -2.29 -2.38
CA ILE A 22 8.17 -1.51 -2.83
C ILE A 22 8.36 -1.57 -4.34
N ALA A 23 8.24 -2.76 -4.94
CA ALA A 23 8.51 -2.96 -6.37
C ALA A 23 7.43 -2.32 -7.27
N LEU A 24 6.17 -2.35 -6.84
CA LEU A 24 5.01 -1.99 -7.65
C LEU A 24 5.12 -0.64 -8.38
N PRO A 25 5.35 0.51 -7.71
CA PRO A 25 5.38 1.81 -8.40
C PRO A 25 6.49 1.90 -9.46
N PHE A 26 7.65 1.30 -9.20
CA PHE A 26 8.79 1.31 -10.12
C PHE A 26 8.55 0.40 -11.31
N VAL A 27 8.07 -0.84 -11.07
CA VAL A 27 7.80 -1.81 -12.13
C VAL A 27 6.73 -1.27 -13.08
N LEU A 28 5.65 -0.69 -12.56
CA LEU A 28 4.58 -0.14 -13.40
C LEU A 28 5.05 1.05 -14.22
N THR A 29 5.77 1.99 -13.61
CA THR A 29 6.25 3.20 -14.31
C THR A 29 7.32 2.86 -15.34
N ALA A 30 8.32 2.08 -14.97
CA ALA A 30 9.39 1.67 -15.88
C ALA A 30 8.88 0.75 -17.00
N GLY A 31 8.00 -0.20 -16.67
CA GLY A 31 7.39 -1.08 -17.67
C GLY A 31 6.52 -0.31 -18.66
N HIS A 32 5.74 0.66 -18.20
CA HIS A 32 4.95 1.52 -19.09
C HIS A 32 5.85 2.33 -20.03
N ALA A 33 6.93 2.93 -19.51
CA ALA A 33 7.90 3.66 -20.32
C ALA A 33 8.61 2.78 -21.36
N LEU A 34 8.97 1.55 -20.99
CA LEU A 34 9.60 0.58 -21.90
C LEU A 34 8.66 0.21 -23.05
N VAL A 35 7.42 -0.15 -22.76
CA VAL A 35 6.42 -0.51 -23.78
C VAL A 35 6.09 0.69 -24.68
N ALA A 36 6.03 1.90 -24.12
CA ALA A 36 5.79 3.12 -24.88
C ALA A 36 7.00 3.59 -25.71
N GLY A 37 8.20 3.01 -25.50
CA GLY A 37 9.44 3.41 -26.17
C GLY A 37 9.93 4.82 -25.79
N ARG A 38 9.41 5.41 -24.71
CA ARG A 38 9.77 6.76 -24.25
C ARG A 38 9.54 6.93 -22.74
N PRO A 39 10.29 7.81 -22.05
CA PRO A 39 10.01 8.14 -20.66
C PRO A 39 8.61 8.75 -20.53
N ILE A 40 7.70 8.03 -19.86
CA ILE A 40 6.35 8.51 -19.56
C ILE A 40 5.98 8.12 -18.14
N LEU A 41 5.54 9.12 -17.38
CA LEU A 41 5.02 8.91 -16.03
C LEU A 41 3.53 8.58 -16.10
N LEU A 42 3.11 7.62 -15.27
CA LEU A 42 1.69 7.35 -15.03
C LEU A 42 1.03 8.55 -14.34
N GLY A 43 -0.26 8.77 -14.59
CA GLY A 43 -1.05 9.77 -13.84
C GLY A 43 -1.32 9.33 -12.40
N SER A 44 -1.44 8.03 -12.19
CA SER A 44 -1.58 7.34 -10.90
C SER A 44 -1.09 5.89 -11.06
N ILE A 45 -0.72 5.22 -9.96
CA ILE A 45 -0.40 3.79 -9.91
C ILE A 45 -1.57 2.98 -10.49
N SER A 46 -2.79 3.29 -10.05
CA SER A 46 -4.03 2.67 -10.55
C SER A 46 -4.34 3.03 -12.00
N GLY A 47 -3.73 4.08 -12.57
CA GLY A 47 -3.82 4.43 -13.99
C GLY A 47 -3.16 3.39 -14.90
N ALA A 48 -2.27 2.55 -14.36
CA ALA A 48 -1.69 1.42 -15.08
C ALA A 48 -2.75 0.47 -15.68
N TYR A 49 -3.98 0.48 -15.13
CA TYR A 49 -5.12 -0.27 -15.65
C TYR A 49 -5.40 -0.04 -17.13
N HIS A 50 -5.15 1.18 -17.61
CA HIS A 50 -5.42 1.59 -19.00
C HIS A 50 -4.16 1.52 -19.87
N THR A 51 -3.15 0.77 -19.42
CA THR A 51 -1.88 0.59 -20.13
C THR A 51 -1.57 -0.91 -20.30
N ALA A 52 -0.50 -1.23 -21.03
CA ALA A 52 0.02 -2.60 -21.11
C ALA A 52 0.45 -3.20 -19.75
N MET A 53 0.59 -2.36 -18.70
CA MET A 53 0.96 -2.80 -17.35
C MET A 53 -0.25 -3.21 -16.48
N ARG A 54 -1.46 -3.28 -17.06
CA ARG A 54 -2.70 -3.65 -16.34
C ARG A 54 -2.54 -4.95 -15.55
N ASP A 55 -2.07 -6.00 -16.19
CA ASP A 55 -2.04 -7.33 -15.56
C ASP A 55 -1.03 -7.40 -14.42
N VAL A 56 0.06 -6.64 -14.51
CA VAL A 56 1.04 -6.50 -13.42
C VAL A 56 0.42 -5.76 -12.23
N PHE A 57 -0.34 -4.69 -12.48
CA PHE A 57 -1.06 -3.97 -11.43
C PHE A 57 -2.10 -4.88 -10.75
N VAL A 58 -2.97 -5.51 -11.54
CA VAL A 58 -4.05 -6.39 -11.04
C VAL A 58 -3.45 -7.56 -10.26
N GLY A 59 -2.46 -8.25 -10.82
CA GLY A 59 -1.79 -9.39 -10.18
C GLY A 59 -1.13 -9.01 -8.86
N SER A 60 -0.45 -7.86 -8.80
CA SER A 60 0.19 -7.37 -7.58
C SER A 60 -0.82 -7.02 -6.49
N MET A 61 -1.92 -6.35 -6.83
CA MET A 61 -2.97 -5.98 -5.89
C MET A 61 -3.73 -7.22 -5.37
N CYS A 62 -3.96 -8.22 -6.23
CA CYS A 62 -4.50 -9.52 -5.81
C CYS A 62 -3.53 -10.25 -4.86
N ALA A 63 -2.23 -10.27 -5.18
CA ALA A 63 -1.22 -10.90 -4.34
C ALA A 63 -1.12 -10.24 -2.95
N ILE A 64 -1.03 -8.90 -2.88
CA ILE A 64 -1.09 -8.15 -1.62
C ILE A 64 -2.38 -8.48 -0.87
N GLY A 65 -3.51 -8.52 -1.58
CA GLY A 65 -4.80 -8.81 -0.99
C GLY A 65 -4.87 -10.18 -0.31
N VAL A 66 -4.43 -11.22 -1.01
CA VAL A 66 -4.37 -12.59 -0.47
C VAL A 66 -3.39 -12.67 0.70
N PHE A 67 -2.21 -12.04 0.61
CA PHE A 67 -1.25 -12.05 1.71
C PHE A 67 -1.80 -11.39 2.97
N LEU A 68 -2.53 -10.27 2.83
CA LEU A 68 -3.17 -9.57 3.95
C LEU A 68 -4.32 -10.38 4.58
N VAL A 69 -5.13 -11.07 3.77
CA VAL A 69 -6.20 -11.96 4.27
C VAL A 69 -5.62 -13.17 5.00
N CYS A 70 -4.53 -13.73 4.48
CA CYS A 70 -3.86 -14.90 5.07
C CYS A 70 -3.00 -14.55 6.29
N TYR A 71 -2.66 -13.28 6.50
CA TYR A 71 -1.89 -12.82 7.65
C TYR A 71 -2.73 -12.89 8.92
N ARG A 72 -2.39 -13.83 9.83
CA ARG A 72 -3.00 -13.96 11.16
C ARG A 72 -1.95 -13.69 12.25
N TYR A 73 -2.30 -12.80 13.18
CA TYR A 73 -1.43 -12.37 14.26
C TYR A 73 -2.19 -12.08 15.56
N ARG A 74 -3.03 -11.05 15.58
CA ARG A 74 -3.87 -10.68 16.73
C ARG A 74 -5.24 -10.27 16.20
N ARG A 75 -6.30 -10.43 16.99
CA ARG A 75 -7.69 -10.19 16.54
C ARG A 75 -7.89 -8.90 15.74
N LEU A 76 -7.39 -7.76 16.25
CA LEU A 76 -7.52 -6.48 15.55
C LEU A 76 -6.68 -6.40 14.28
N ASP A 77 -5.47 -6.97 14.31
CA ASP A 77 -4.60 -7.08 13.14
C ASP A 77 -5.27 -7.95 12.06
N ASP A 78 -5.91 -9.06 12.45
CA ASP A 78 -6.57 -10.00 11.54
C ASP A 78 -7.79 -9.39 10.86
N VAL A 79 -8.60 -8.63 11.61
CA VAL A 79 -9.77 -7.93 11.07
C VAL A 79 -9.31 -6.84 10.09
N LEU A 80 -8.39 -5.97 10.53
CA LEU A 80 -7.92 -4.88 9.68
C LEU A 80 -7.15 -5.39 8.45
N SER A 81 -6.38 -6.46 8.57
CA SER A 81 -5.66 -7.04 7.43
C SER A 81 -6.63 -7.72 6.47
N SER A 82 -7.65 -8.42 6.96
CA SER A 82 -8.66 -9.03 6.09
C SER A 82 -9.45 -7.96 5.33
N VAL A 83 -9.86 -6.88 6.00
CA VAL A 83 -10.54 -5.74 5.35
C VAL A 83 -9.62 -5.08 4.33
N ALA A 84 -8.37 -4.77 4.69
CA ALA A 84 -7.39 -4.22 3.75
C ALA A 84 -7.15 -5.15 2.55
N GLY A 85 -7.12 -6.46 2.77
CA GLY A 85 -6.93 -7.43 1.70
C GLY A 85 -8.10 -7.50 0.73
N VAL A 86 -9.34 -7.46 1.24
CA VAL A 86 -10.56 -7.34 0.40
C VAL A 86 -10.57 -6.03 -0.37
N LEU A 87 -10.21 -4.90 0.26
CA LEU A 87 -10.11 -3.60 -0.41
C LEU A 87 -9.04 -3.61 -1.51
N SER A 88 -7.89 -4.26 -1.27
CA SER A 88 -6.82 -4.42 -2.27
C SER A 88 -7.32 -5.20 -3.49
N ILE A 89 -8.04 -6.30 -3.28
CA ILE A 89 -8.67 -7.08 -4.37
C ILE A 89 -9.74 -6.25 -5.08
N ALA A 90 -10.57 -5.50 -4.34
CA ALA A 90 -11.55 -4.61 -4.95
C ALA A 90 -10.89 -3.55 -5.85
N VAL A 91 -9.80 -2.93 -5.40
CA VAL A 91 -9.00 -1.99 -6.22
C VAL A 91 -8.42 -2.67 -7.47
N ALA A 92 -8.07 -3.95 -7.40
CA ALA A 92 -7.61 -4.73 -8.56
C ALA A 92 -8.73 -5.02 -9.56
N LEU A 93 -9.95 -5.27 -9.09
CA LEU A 93 -11.07 -5.74 -9.91
C LEU A 93 -11.98 -4.59 -10.39
N LEU A 94 -11.92 -3.43 -9.76
CA LEU A 94 -12.69 -2.24 -10.14
C LEU A 94 -11.76 -1.30 -10.94
N PRO A 95 -11.94 -1.13 -12.26
CA PRO A 95 -11.13 -0.20 -13.03
C PRO A 95 -11.33 1.26 -12.61
N THR A 96 -10.30 2.09 -12.74
CA THR A 96 -10.44 3.55 -12.70
C THR A 96 -11.24 4.04 -13.91
N ALA A 97 -11.93 5.17 -13.77
CA ALA A 97 -12.72 5.72 -14.87
C ALA A 97 -11.80 6.10 -16.06
N PRO A 98 -12.11 5.68 -17.30
CA PRO A 98 -11.40 6.15 -18.49
C PRO A 98 -11.71 7.63 -18.76
N GLY A 99 -10.98 8.26 -19.69
CA GLY A 99 -11.12 9.69 -19.99
C GLY A 99 -12.52 10.13 -20.47
N SER A 100 -13.30 9.22 -21.04
CA SER A 100 -14.71 9.47 -21.43
C SER A 100 -15.60 8.33 -20.93
N PRO A 101 -15.95 8.33 -19.63
CA PRO A 101 -16.62 7.20 -19.00
C PRO A 101 -18.14 7.23 -19.23
N SER A 102 -18.75 6.05 -19.42
CA SER A 102 -20.19 5.88 -19.24
C SER A 102 -20.59 6.04 -17.77
N ALA A 103 -21.88 6.25 -17.48
CA ALA A 103 -22.37 6.37 -16.10
C ALA A 103 -21.97 5.18 -15.22
N ALA A 104 -22.00 3.96 -15.78
CA ALA A 104 -21.56 2.75 -15.08
C ALA A 104 -20.05 2.77 -14.80
N GLN A 105 -19.23 3.19 -15.77
CA GLN A 105 -17.77 3.32 -15.58
C GLN A 105 -17.42 4.41 -14.57
N THR A 106 -18.17 5.52 -14.52
CA THR A 106 -18.03 6.54 -13.49
C THR A 106 -18.33 5.98 -12.10
N LEU A 107 -19.40 5.20 -11.95
CA LEU A 107 -19.75 4.57 -10.68
C LEU A 107 -18.64 3.60 -10.23
N VAL A 108 -18.17 2.74 -11.12
CA VAL A 108 -17.07 1.80 -10.83
C VAL A 108 -15.78 2.53 -10.46
N GLY A 109 -15.44 3.60 -11.18
CA GLY A 109 -14.29 4.44 -10.86
C GLY A 109 -14.39 5.11 -9.48
N ARG A 110 -15.59 5.55 -9.07
CA ARG A 110 -15.83 6.09 -7.72
C ARG A 110 -15.69 5.00 -6.66
N LEU A 111 -16.22 3.80 -6.90
CA LEU A 111 -16.05 2.67 -5.99
C LEU A 111 -14.56 2.32 -5.83
N HIS A 112 -13.80 2.30 -6.93
CA HIS A 112 -12.34 2.14 -6.88
C HIS A 112 -11.69 3.19 -5.97
N GLN A 113 -12.01 4.48 -6.16
CA GLN A 113 -11.44 5.57 -5.37
C GLN A 113 -11.76 5.43 -3.88
N VAL A 114 -13.00 5.08 -3.52
CA VAL A 114 -13.40 4.85 -2.13
C VAL A 114 -12.63 3.66 -1.54
N CYS A 115 -12.51 2.56 -2.28
CA CYS A 115 -11.75 1.39 -1.83
C CYS A 115 -10.26 1.72 -1.65
N ALA A 116 -9.66 2.46 -2.57
CA ALA A 116 -8.26 2.86 -2.50
C ALA A 116 -7.99 3.81 -1.32
N ALA A 117 -8.86 4.81 -1.11
CA ALA A 117 -8.77 5.71 0.02
C ALA A 117 -8.90 4.96 1.36
N ALA A 118 -9.89 4.08 1.48
CA ALA A 118 -10.07 3.24 2.66
C ALA A 118 -8.86 2.32 2.90
N LEU A 119 -8.30 1.75 1.83
CA LEU A 119 -7.08 0.93 1.91
C LEU A 119 -5.95 1.76 2.50
N PHE A 120 -5.58 2.90 1.90
CA PHE A 120 -4.48 3.74 2.39
C PHE A 120 -4.66 4.22 3.83
N LEU A 121 -5.90 4.55 4.24
CA LEU A 121 -6.20 4.90 5.63
C LEU A 121 -5.93 3.73 6.59
N ILE A 122 -6.32 2.51 6.22
CA ILE A 122 -6.01 1.32 7.02
C ILE A 122 -4.50 1.08 7.06
N LEU A 123 -3.77 1.28 5.95
CA LEU A 123 -2.31 1.13 5.92
C LEU A 123 -1.62 2.13 6.85
N ALA A 124 -2.08 3.38 6.89
CA ALA A 124 -1.62 4.38 7.86
C ALA A 124 -1.94 3.94 9.30
N GLY A 125 -3.16 3.43 9.54
CA GLY A 125 -3.58 2.90 10.84
C GLY A 125 -2.73 1.72 11.32
N PHE A 126 -2.33 0.81 10.42
CA PHE A 126 -1.38 -0.26 10.73
C PHE A 126 -0.07 0.30 11.28
N CYS A 127 0.51 1.27 10.58
CA CYS A 127 1.78 1.88 10.94
C CYS A 127 1.69 2.65 12.26
N LEU A 128 0.66 3.47 12.44
CA LEU A 128 0.54 4.37 13.59
C LEU A 128 0.05 3.68 14.87
N LEU A 129 -0.85 2.70 14.74
CA LEU A 129 -1.62 2.15 15.88
C LEU A 129 -1.31 0.69 16.18
N LEU A 130 -1.06 -0.15 15.17
CA LEU A 130 -0.89 -1.60 15.37
C LEU A 130 0.59 -1.97 15.51
N PHE A 131 1.45 -1.50 14.62
CA PHE A 131 2.85 -1.86 14.60
C PHE A 131 3.65 -1.22 15.75
N THR A 132 3.19 -0.06 16.21
CA THR A 132 3.73 0.67 17.36
C THR A 132 3.37 0.05 18.71
N ARG A 133 2.39 -0.88 18.77
CA ARG A 133 2.02 -1.55 20.03
C ARG A 133 3.23 -2.21 20.66
N THR A 134 3.37 -1.99 21.96
CA THR A 134 4.36 -2.65 22.81
C THR A 134 3.61 -3.37 23.93
N ASP A 135 4.18 -4.46 24.43
CA ASP A 135 3.64 -5.16 25.59
C ASP A 135 3.59 -4.21 26.80
N PRO A 136 2.43 -4.01 27.46
CA PRO A 136 2.33 -3.13 28.62
C PRO A 136 3.18 -3.56 29.82
N THR A 137 3.52 -4.84 29.91
CA THR A 137 4.22 -5.44 31.05
C THR A 137 5.74 -5.53 30.85
N GLY A 138 6.24 -5.22 29.66
CA GLY A 138 7.65 -5.31 29.32
C GLY A 138 8.29 -3.96 29.01
N VAL A 139 9.55 -3.78 29.41
CA VAL A 139 10.36 -2.65 28.95
C VAL A 139 10.70 -2.85 27.46
N PRO A 140 10.39 -1.90 26.56
CA PRO A 140 10.72 -2.04 25.14
C PRO A 140 12.24 -2.13 24.94
N THR A 141 12.69 -3.07 24.11
CA THR A 141 14.10 -3.14 23.71
C THR A 141 14.50 -1.93 22.85
N PRO A 142 15.79 -1.57 22.77
CA PRO A 142 16.27 -0.51 21.88
C PRO A 142 15.84 -0.71 20.41
N GLU A 143 15.88 -1.95 19.90
CA GLU A 143 15.44 -2.30 18.54
C GLU A 143 13.94 -2.06 18.36
N LYS A 144 13.13 -2.36 19.39
CA LYS A 144 11.69 -2.07 19.37
C LYS A 144 11.43 -0.57 19.30
N LEU A 145 12.21 0.26 19.98
CA LEU A 145 12.08 1.72 19.90
C LEU A 145 12.42 2.25 18.50
N ILE A 146 13.47 1.73 17.87
CA ILE A 146 13.85 2.07 16.49
C ILE A 146 12.74 1.67 15.51
N ARG A 147 12.25 0.42 15.58
CA ARG A 147 11.12 -0.04 14.74
C ARG A 147 9.89 0.85 14.91
N ASN A 148 9.53 1.19 16.15
CA ASN A 148 8.40 2.08 16.43
C ASN A 148 8.59 3.49 15.85
N ARG A 149 9.81 4.02 15.82
CA ARG A 149 10.11 5.29 15.15
C ARG A 149 9.89 5.18 13.64
N VAL A 150 10.41 4.12 13.01
CA VAL A 150 10.20 3.86 11.57
C VAL A 150 8.70 3.77 11.25
N TYR A 151 7.93 2.99 12.02
CA TYR A 151 6.49 2.87 11.81
C TYR A 151 5.76 4.20 11.91
N ARG A 152 6.11 5.06 12.87
CA ARG A 152 5.51 6.39 13.00
C ARG A 152 5.83 7.29 11.81
N VAL A 153 7.09 7.31 11.35
CA VAL A 153 7.49 8.07 10.17
C VAL A 153 6.72 7.58 8.95
N CYS A 154 6.69 6.27 8.70
CA CYS A 154 5.94 5.68 7.58
C CYS A 154 4.45 6.03 7.65
N GLY A 155 3.83 5.91 8.83
CA GLY A 155 2.42 6.22 9.03
C GLY A 155 2.10 7.69 8.74
N TRP A 156 2.92 8.61 9.22
CA TRP A 156 2.72 10.04 8.95
C TRP A 156 3.02 10.43 7.50
N LEU A 157 3.98 9.77 6.83
CA LEU A 157 4.19 9.94 5.40
C LEU A 157 2.98 9.50 4.58
N ILE A 158 2.33 8.39 4.94
CA ILE A 158 1.09 7.95 4.28
C ILE A 158 -0.01 8.99 4.49
N VAL A 159 -0.21 9.49 5.73
CA VAL A 159 -1.21 10.53 6.00
C VAL A 159 -0.92 11.81 5.21
N ALA A 160 0.34 12.27 5.20
CA ALA A 160 0.74 13.44 4.43
C ALA A 160 0.50 13.26 2.93
N ALA A 161 0.80 12.07 2.39
CA ALA A 161 0.54 11.75 0.99
C ALA A 161 -0.97 11.76 0.66
N ILE A 162 -1.83 11.24 1.53
CA ILE A 162 -3.30 11.30 1.34
C ILE A 162 -3.76 12.76 1.31
N VAL A 163 -3.32 13.57 2.28
CA VAL A 163 -3.69 14.99 2.35
C VAL A 163 -3.17 15.74 1.12
N ALA A 164 -1.94 15.49 0.70
CA ALA A 164 -1.35 16.09 -0.50
C ALA A 164 -2.08 15.67 -1.78
N ALA A 165 -2.50 14.41 -1.91
CA ALA A 165 -3.29 13.94 -3.04
C ALA A 165 -4.63 14.68 -3.13
N VAL A 166 -5.34 14.84 -2.00
CA VAL A 166 -6.58 15.63 -1.96
C VAL A 166 -6.32 17.09 -2.26
N ALA A 167 -5.30 17.70 -1.65
CA ALA A 167 -4.93 19.10 -1.89
C ALA A 167 -4.58 19.35 -3.37
N SER A 168 -3.97 18.36 -4.04
CA SER A 168 -3.59 18.47 -5.45
C SER A 168 -4.78 18.61 -6.40
N THR A 169 -5.98 18.18 -5.98
CA THR A 169 -7.21 18.33 -6.78
C THR A 169 -7.67 19.78 -6.93
N PHE A 170 -7.15 20.69 -6.10
CA PHE A 170 -7.42 22.13 -6.19
C PHE A 170 -6.41 22.87 -7.06
N LEU A 171 -5.38 22.20 -7.59
CA LEU A 171 -4.42 22.81 -8.52
C LEU A 171 -5.06 22.96 -9.91
N PRO A 172 -4.62 23.93 -10.73
CA PRO A 172 -5.04 24.02 -12.13
C PRO A 172 -4.73 22.73 -12.90
N ASP A 173 -5.59 22.34 -13.83
CA ASP A 173 -5.44 21.11 -14.63
C ASP A 173 -4.07 21.06 -15.34
N THR A 174 -3.59 22.20 -15.84
CA THR A 174 -2.26 22.31 -16.48
C THR A 174 -1.11 21.92 -15.54
N VAL A 175 -1.22 22.23 -14.25
CA VAL A 175 -0.23 21.86 -13.23
C VAL A 175 -0.37 20.39 -12.89
N GLN A 176 -1.59 19.88 -12.75
CA GLN A 176 -1.83 18.46 -12.48
C GLN A 176 -1.30 17.58 -13.61
N ASP A 177 -1.53 17.95 -14.87
CA ASP A 177 -1.08 17.21 -16.04
C ASP A 177 0.44 17.18 -16.17
N ALA A 178 1.10 18.31 -15.87
CA ALA A 178 2.54 18.48 -15.95
C ALA A 178 3.28 17.75 -14.82
N THR A 179 2.77 17.83 -13.59
CA THR A 179 3.48 17.33 -12.40
C THR A 179 3.02 15.93 -11.96
N LYS A 180 1.83 15.51 -12.37
CA LYS A 180 1.20 14.22 -12.02
C LYS A 180 1.26 13.96 -10.50
N PRO A 181 0.69 14.85 -9.66
CA PRO A 181 0.91 14.83 -8.22
C PRO A 181 0.39 13.54 -7.56
N ILE A 182 -0.67 12.93 -8.12
CA ILE A 182 -1.28 11.72 -7.58
C ILE A 182 -0.31 10.54 -7.60
N VAL A 183 0.40 10.28 -8.71
CA VAL A 183 1.35 9.15 -8.76
C VAL A 183 2.46 9.28 -7.73
N TRP A 184 2.93 10.51 -7.45
CA TRP A 184 3.95 10.75 -6.44
C TRP A 184 3.42 10.51 -5.02
N CYS A 185 2.20 10.98 -4.73
CA CYS A 185 1.56 10.75 -3.44
C CYS A 185 1.31 9.25 -3.21
N GLU A 186 0.76 8.55 -4.19
CA GLU A 186 0.53 7.11 -4.12
C GLU A 186 1.86 6.36 -3.98
N THR A 187 2.90 6.73 -4.74
CA THR A 187 4.23 6.12 -4.63
C THR A 187 4.81 6.32 -3.24
N LEU A 188 4.78 7.53 -2.69
CA LEU A 188 5.27 7.80 -1.34
C LEU A 188 4.53 6.96 -0.28
N ALA A 189 3.19 6.89 -0.37
CA ALA A 189 2.38 6.10 0.54
C ALA A 189 2.69 4.60 0.45
N VAL A 190 2.78 4.06 -0.78
CA VAL A 190 3.08 2.65 -1.03
C VAL A 190 4.50 2.29 -0.58
N LEU A 191 5.48 3.17 -0.81
CA LEU A 191 6.86 2.95 -0.35
C LEU A 191 6.97 2.98 1.17
N ALA A 192 6.36 3.97 1.81
CA ALA A 192 6.32 4.07 3.27
C ALA A 192 5.67 2.82 3.90
N PHE A 193 4.57 2.36 3.31
CA PHE A 193 3.92 1.11 3.71
C PHE A 193 4.83 -0.11 3.51
N GLY A 194 5.45 -0.26 2.33
CA GLY A 194 6.34 -1.37 2.02
C GLY A 194 7.50 -1.48 3.01
N VAL A 195 8.15 -0.35 3.33
CA VAL A 195 9.21 -0.27 4.35
C VAL A 195 8.70 -0.72 5.71
N ALA A 196 7.53 -0.24 6.15
CA ALA A 196 6.96 -0.62 7.44
C ALA A 196 6.72 -2.15 7.53
N TRP A 197 6.24 -2.78 6.46
CA TRP A 197 6.05 -4.24 6.42
C TRP A 197 7.35 -5.03 6.38
N LEU A 198 8.37 -4.57 5.65
CA LEU A 198 9.69 -5.19 5.65
C LEU A 198 10.35 -5.15 7.03
N VAL A 199 10.24 -4.01 7.74
CA VAL A 199 10.72 -3.88 9.12
C VAL A 199 9.92 -4.78 10.07
N LYS A 200 8.59 -4.86 9.90
CA LYS A 200 7.73 -5.76 10.69
C LYS A 200 7.96 -7.25 10.41
N GLY A 201 8.43 -7.58 9.22
CA GLY A 201 8.83 -8.94 8.82
C GLY A 201 10.23 -9.34 9.31
N GLU A 202 10.93 -8.46 10.04
CA GLU A 202 12.33 -8.64 10.46
C GLU A 202 13.31 -8.86 9.29
N ALA A 203 12.94 -8.40 8.09
CA ALA A 203 13.81 -8.47 6.93
C ALA A 203 14.99 -7.47 7.02
N ILE A 204 14.78 -6.37 7.76
CA ILE A 204 15.74 -5.25 7.87
C ILE A 204 16.31 -5.14 9.29
N ILE A 205 15.47 -5.25 10.32
CA ILE A 205 15.86 -5.14 11.72
C ILE A 205 15.43 -6.43 12.42
N ARG A 206 16.39 -7.26 12.79
CA ARG A 206 16.17 -8.51 13.55
C ARG A 206 16.33 -8.22 15.04
N ASP A 207 15.60 -8.94 15.87
CA ASP A 207 15.88 -8.95 17.30
C ASP A 207 17.27 -9.57 17.53
N GLY A 208 18.11 -8.92 18.33
CA GLY A 208 19.38 -9.51 18.75
C GLY A 208 19.09 -10.80 19.50
N VAL A 209 19.85 -11.86 19.21
CA VAL A 209 19.80 -13.08 20.01
C VAL A 209 20.32 -12.71 21.40
N GLY A 210 19.39 -12.55 22.35
CA GLY A 210 19.68 -12.58 23.78
C GLY A 210 19.61 -14.01 24.28
#